data_AF-K0R2R0-F1
#
_entry.id   AF-K0R2R0-F1
#
_cell.length_a   1.000
_cell.length_b   1.000
_cell.length_c   1.000
_cell.angle_alpha   90.00
_cell.angle_beta   90.00
_cell.angle_gamma   90.00
#
_symmetry.space_group_name_H-M   'P 1'
#
loop_
_entity.id
_entity.type
_entity.pdbx_description
1 polymer ?
#
loop_
_entity_poly.entity_id
_entity_poly.type
_entity_poly.pdbx_seq_one_letter_code
_entity_poly.pdbx_strand_id
1 'polypeptide(L)'
;MRVVTTVTALALLARASAYSPEGRGGRRAFLSAAARSTAAAVSVSLPRRALADDGELEQVYFGAGCFWHVQHEFILAERNILNRKDSELTSLTGYAGGTQADKGKVCYHNFNSIADYGKMGHGEVVGMSIPTSKVGDFAKEYFALFNERGERADPMDRGGEYRSLLGLPGGRSHPMFSEVEAAASRKDMTLEDGKGNDGDTLGKRMVYVYDSNKFPFYQAEFYHQYHNDFLTPAYGKAYNDLANSAFDDGRIKITGCPDKVNTTSTMNDTLRSSEPTILTAVGVGTMVMLVALAYVLYKRPSYLYMPLYDDFDDKNSDVVTEDYETEMVEDRELS
;
A
#
# COMPACT_ATOMS: atom_id res chain seq x y z
N MET A 1 -43.74 35.22 40.57
CA MET A 1 -42.94 36.33 41.13
C MET A 1 -41.74 36.55 40.21
N ARG A 2 -41.55 37.81 39.80
CA ARG A 2 -40.53 38.47 38.93
C ARG A 2 -39.23 37.68 38.65
N VAL A 3 -38.84 37.39 37.40
CA VAL A 3 -38.09 38.24 36.43
C VAL A 3 -36.78 38.80 36.99
N VAL A 4 -35.63 38.50 36.37
CA VAL A 4 -34.73 39.46 35.68
C VAL A 4 -33.49 38.76 35.10
N THR A 5 -33.28 39.05 33.82
CA THR A 5 -32.19 38.82 32.88
C THR A 5 -30.87 39.52 33.28
N THR A 6 -29.71 39.04 32.84
CA THR A 6 -28.65 39.95 32.32
C THR A 6 -27.63 39.23 31.44
N VAL A 7 -27.54 39.75 30.22
CA VAL A 7 -26.52 39.49 29.19
C VAL A 7 -25.41 40.52 29.39
N THR A 8 -24.14 40.13 29.25
CA THR A 8 -23.05 41.09 29.07
C THR A 8 -22.14 40.65 27.93
N ALA A 9 -22.20 41.37 26.82
CA ALA A 9 -21.21 41.38 25.76
C ALA A 9 -20.14 42.44 26.10
N LEU A 10 -18.87 42.17 25.78
CA LEU A 10 -17.80 43.17 25.84
C LEU A 10 -16.90 43.07 24.62
N ALA A 11 -16.45 44.25 24.21
CA ALA A 11 -16.15 44.67 22.85
C ALA A 11 -14.74 44.36 22.33
N LEU A 12 -14.65 44.35 21.00
CA LEU A 12 -13.44 44.50 20.19
C LEU A 12 -12.63 45.74 20.58
N LEU A 13 -11.31 45.61 20.57
CA LEU A 13 -10.37 46.73 20.39
C LEU A 13 -9.36 46.37 19.30
N ALA A 14 -9.54 47.02 18.15
CA ALA A 14 -8.54 47.10 17.10
C ALA A 14 -7.46 48.11 17.49
N ARG A 15 -6.19 47.75 17.29
CA ARG A 15 -5.06 48.70 17.33
C ARG A 15 -4.50 48.84 15.92
N ALA A 16 -4.72 50.00 15.33
CA ALA A 16 -3.92 50.50 14.21
C ALA A 16 -2.76 51.32 14.77
N SER A 17 -1.56 51.14 14.23
CA SER A 17 -0.41 52.01 14.46
C SER A 17 0.06 52.58 13.12
N ALA A 18 0.15 53.91 13.11
CA ALA A 18 0.79 54.84 12.18
C ALA A 18 2.29 54.51 11.96
N TYR A 19 3.09 55.10 11.07
CA TYR A 19 3.02 55.97 9.87
C TYR A 19 4.49 56.21 9.43
N SER A 20 4.69 56.77 8.23
CA SER A 20 5.85 57.55 7.73
C SER A 20 6.96 56.84 6.93
N PRO A 21 7.69 57.55 6.02
CA PRO A 21 7.21 58.45 4.96
C PRO A 21 7.95 58.30 3.60
N GLU A 22 7.37 58.94 2.58
CA GLU A 22 7.98 59.58 1.38
C GLU A 22 9.03 58.85 0.51
N GLY A 23 8.61 58.55 -0.73
CA GLY A 23 9.49 58.33 -1.89
C GLY A 23 8.88 58.96 -3.14
N ARG A 24 9.59 59.94 -3.70
CA ARG A 24 9.21 60.81 -4.82
C ARG A 24 9.06 60.08 -6.17
N GLY A 25 8.06 60.54 -6.95
CA GLY A 25 8.26 60.93 -8.36
C GLY A 25 7.92 59.89 -9.43
N GLY A 26 6.89 60.18 -10.25
CA GLY A 26 6.65 59.46 -11.51
C GLY A 26 5.38 59.88 -12.22
N ARG A 27 5.46 60.92 -13.05
CA ARG A 27 4.37 61.45 -13.90
C ARG A 27 3.94 60.41 -14.94
N ARG A 28 2.71 59.88 -14.84
CA ARG A 28 1.84 59.42 -15.95
C ARG A 28 0.51 58.89 -15.38
N ALA A 29 -0.32 59.82 -14.89
CA ALA A 29 -1.75 59.67 -15.08
C ALA A 29 -2.04 60.04 -16.55
N PHE A 30 -2.90 59.29 -17.24
CA PHE A 30 -3.97 59.80 -18.12
C PHE A 30 -4.57 58.69 -19.00
N LEU A 31 -5.90 58.58 -18.95
CA LEU A 31 -6.84 57.95 -19.91
C LEU A 31 -6.87 56.39 -19.85
N SER A 32 -8.01 55.70 -19.81
CA SER A 32 -9.30 55.98 -20.45
C SER A 32 -10.42 55.19 -19.77
N ALA A 33 -11.60 55.79 -19.71
CA ALA A 33 -12.85 55.18 -19.31
C ALA A 33 -13.47 54.33 -20.44
N ALA A 34 -14.47 53.53 -20.03
CA ALA A 34 -15.62 53.05 -20.80
C ALA A 34 -15.45 51.82 -21.72
N ALA A 35 -15.93 50.68 -21.21
CA ALA A 35 -16.82 49.79 -21.97
C ALA A 35 -17.71 49.02 -20.96
N ARG A 36 -18.96 49.46 -20.81
CA ARG A 36 -20.01 48.68 -20.14
C ARG A 36 -20.60 47.73 -21.17
N SER A 37 -20.26 46.45 -21.06
CA SER A 37 -20.95 45.37 -21.76
C SER A 37 -21.75 44.58 -20.73
N THR A 38 -23.06 44.81 -20.67
CA THR A 38 -23.99 43.96 -19.92
C THR A 38 -24.21 42.68 -20.70
N ALA A 39 -23.39 41.66 -20.43
CA ALA A 39 -23.69 40.29 -20.82
C ALA A 39 -24.66 39.69 -19.79
N ALA A 40 -25.91 39.48 -20.20
CA ALA A 40 -26.86 38.71 -19.42
C ALA A 40 -26.40 37.24 -19.39
N ALA A 41 -25.86 36.81 -18.25
CA ALA A 41 -25.46 35.42 -18.04
C ALA A 41 -26.71 34.57 -17.77
N VAL A 42 -27.12 33.79 -18.78
CA VAL A 42 -28.08 32.69 -18.60
C VAL A 42 -27.42 31.65 -17.71
N SER A 43 -27.84 31.58 -16.46
CA SER A 43 -27.37 30.59 -15.48
C SER A 43 -28.04 29.26 -15.80
N VAL A 44 -27.44 28.49 -16.70
CA VAL A 44 -27.80 27.08 -16.87
C VAL A 44 -27.31 26.36 -15.62
N SER A 45 -28.22 26.04 -14.71
CA SER A 45 -27.96 25.16 -13.57
C SER A 45 -27.69 23.76 -14.10
N LEU A 46 -26.43 23.50 -14.45
CA LEU A 46 -25.97 22.15 -14.72
C LEU A 46 -26.14 21.33 -13.44
N PRO A 47 -26.69 20.10 -13.52
CA PRO A 47 -26.69 19.20 -12.38
C PRO A 47 -25.24 19.04 -11.93
N ARG A 48 -24.97 19.47 -10.69
CA ARG A 48 -23.71 19.25 -10.01
C ARG A 48 -23.58 17.73 -9.93
N ARG A 49 -22.73 17.13 -10.77
CA ARG A 49 -22.29 15.75 -10.57
C ARG A 49 -21.91 15.63 -9.10
N ALA A 50 -22.49 14.66 -8.40
CA ALA A 50 -22.01 14.28 -7.09
C ALA A 50 -20.51 13.98 -7.27
N LEU A 51 -19.67 14.90 -6.81
CA LEU A 51 -18.25 14.63 -6.67
C LEU A 51 -18.19 13.44 -5.70
N ALA A 52 -17.52 12.38 -6.14
CA ALA A 52 -17.06 11.36 -5.22
C ALA A 52 -16.39 12.09 -4.04
N ASP A 53 -16.59 11.55 -2.83
CA ASP A 53 -15.93 12.02 -1.62
C ASP A 53 -14.41 11.80 -1.78
N ASP A 54 -13.75 12.64 -2.58
CA ASP A 54 -12.29 12.73 -2.78
C ASP A 54 -11.65 13.35 -1.53
N GLY A 55 -12.11 12.90 -0.35
CA GLY A 55 -11.51 13.26 0.92
C GLY A 55 -10.04 12.86 0.92
N GLU A 56 -9.23 13.62 1.63
CA GLU A 56 -7.82 13.30 1.85
C GLU A 56 -7.71 11.85 2.37
N LEU A 57 -7.00 11.03 1.61
CA LEU A 57 -6.76 9.63 1.93
C LEU A 57 -5.68 9.57 3.01
N GLU A 58 -5.94 8.81 4.06
CA GLU A 58 -5.01 8.60 5.16
C GLU A 58 -4.65 7.13 5.30
N GLN A 59 -3.44 6.88 5.78
CA GLN A 59 -2.93 5.53 6.03
C GLN A 59 -3.30 5.08 7.44
N VAL A 60 -4.11 4.05 7.51
CA VAL A 60 -4.55 3.42 8.76
C VAL A 60 -4.24 1.92 8.72
N TYR A 61 -4.28 1.28 9.88
CA TYR A 61 -4.20 -0.17 9.94
C TYR A 61 -5.07 -0.75 11.06
N PHE A 62 -5.46 -2.01 10.91
CA PHE A 62 -6.31 -2.73 11.86
C PHE A 62 -5.81 -4.17 12.02
N GLY A 63 -5.69 -4.64 13.26
CA GLY A 63 -5.25 -6.00 13.61
C GLY A 63 -6.21 -6.66 14.59
N ALA A 64 -6.58 -7.91 14.32
CA ALA A 64 -7.52 -8.71 15.10
C ALA A 64 -7.17 -10.21 15.03
N GLY A 65 -5.92 -10.56 15.35
CA GLY A 65 -5.39 -11.91 15.16
C GLY A 65 -4.82 -12.12 13.77
N CYS A 66 -4.91 -13.35 13.24
CA CYS A 66 -4.45 -13.67 11.89
C CYS A 66 -4.96 -12.67 10.86
N PHE A 67 -4.07 -11.97 10.16
CA PHE A 67 -4.45 -10.90 9.24
C PHE A 67 -5.15 -11.38 7.95
N TRP A 68 -5.25 -12.68 7.66
CA TRP A 68 -5.84 -13.18 6.42
C TRP A 68 -7.35 -13.00 6.40
N HIS A 69 -8.03 -13.35 7.49
CA HIS A 69 -9.47 -13.10 7.61
C HIS A 69 -9.75 -11.60 7.67
N VAL A 70 -8.89 -10.85 8.39
CA VAL A 70 -8.99 -9.40 8.51
C VAL A 70 -8.89 -8.73 7.13
N GLN A 71 -7.98 -9.20 6.27
CA GLN A 71 -7.83 -8.64 4.92
C GLN A 71 -9.07 -8.92 4.09
N HIS A 72 -9.59 -10.14 4.13
CA HIS A 72 -10.80 -10.49 3.39
C HIS A 72 -11.98 -9.58 3.76
N GLU A 73 -12.24 -9.39 5.05
CA GLU A 73 -13.33 -8.55 5.53
C GLU A 73 -13.15 -7.08 5.12
N PHE A 74 -11.92 -6.54 5.17
CA PHE A 74 -11.68 -5.17 4.74
C PHE A 74 -11.74 -4.98 3.22
N ILE A 75 -11.42 -5.99 2.42
CA ILE A 75 -11.65 -5.96 0.98
C ILE A 75 -13.15 -5.87 0.68
N LEU A 76 -13.99 -6.59 1.42
CA LEU A 76 -15.44 -6.44 1.32
C LEU A 76 -15.90 -5.06 1.77
N ALA A 77 -15.34 -4.52 2.86
CA ALA A 77 -15.62 -3.18 3.34
C ALA A 77 -15.26 -2.10 2.30
N GLU A 78 -14.11 -2.17 1.64
CA GLU A 78 -13.72 -1.25 0.58
C GLU A 78 -14.70 -1.29 -0.60
N ARG A 79 -15.15 -2.48 -1.01
CA ARG A 79 -16.17 -2.63 -2.05
C ARG A 79 -17.52 -2.05 -1.63
N ASN A 80 -17.94 -2.27 -0.39
CA ASN A 80 -19.28 -1.90 0.06
C ASN A 80 -19.40 -0.43 0.50
N ILE A 81 -18.40 0.08 1.21
CA ILE A 81 -18.41 1.43 1.79
C ILE A 81 -17.88 2.46 0.79
N LEU A 82 -16.80 2.11 0.07
CA LEU A 82 -16.11 3.02 -0.84
C LEU A 82 -16.47 2.79 -2.31
N ASN A 83 -17.20 1.71 -2.63
CA ASN A 83 -17.50 1.30 -4.00
C ASN A 83 -16.23 1.08 -4.85
N ARG A 84 -15.13 0.67 -4.22
CA ARG A 84 -13.87 0.38 -4.91
C ARG A 84 -13.99 -0.86 -5.77
N LYS A 85 -13.42 -0.78 -6.97
CA LYS A 85 -13.16 -1.94 -7.83
C LYS A 85 -11.89 -2.64 -7.40
N ASP A 86 -11.68 -3.85 -7.93
CA ASP A 86 -10.53 -4.68 -7.60
C ASP A 86 -9.16 -4.02 -7.84
N SER A 87 -9.08 -3.16 -8.87
CA SER A 87 -7.89 -2.35 -9.20
C SER A 87 -7.67 -1.15 -8.27
N GLU A 88 -8.63 -0.83 -7.40
CA GLU A 88 -8.62 0.33 -6.50
C GLU A 88 -8.49 -0.07 -5.03
N LEU A 89 -8.55 -1.38 -4.72
CA LEU A 89 -8.41 -1.92 -3.37
C LEU A 89 -7.03 -1.59 -2.78
N THR A 90 -7.00 -1.23 -1.51
CA THR A 90 -5.79 -0.79 -0.80
C THR A 90 -5.46 -1.63 0.43
N SER A 91 -6.33 -2.57 0.83
CA SER A 91 -6.10 -3.43 1.98
C SER A 91 -4.98 -4.45 1.75
N LEU A 92 -3.86 -4.27 2.45
CA LEU A 92 -2.68 -5.13 2.38
C LEU A 92 -2.34 -5.71 3.76
N THR A 93 -2.02 -7.00 3.82
CA THR A 93 -1.51 -7.60 5.06
C THR A 93 -0.11 -7.07 5.39
N GLY A 94 0.20 -6.97 6.67
CA GLY A 94 1.47 -6.44 7.15
C GLY A 94 1.63 -6.47 8.67
N TYR A 95 2.61 -5.70 9.13
CA TYR A 95 3.08 -5.69 10.50
C TYR A 95 3.12 -4.25 11.03
N ALA A 96 2.64 -4.03 12.25
CA ALA A 96 2.70 -2.72 12.89
C ALA A 96 2.69 -2.81 14.42
N GLY A 97 2.84 -1.67 15.09
CA GLY A 97 2.75 -1.57 16.55
C GLY A 97 4.00 -2.06 17.31
N GLY A 98 5.07 -2.46 16.62
CA GLY A 98 6.40 -2.71 17.18
C GLY A 98 7.30 -1.48 17.09
N THR A 99 8.43 -1.50 17.80
CA THR A 99 9.38 -0.37 17.85
C THR A 99 10.62 -0.55 16.98
N GLN A 100 10.77 -1.69 16.31
CA GLN A 100 11.99 -2.05 15.60
C GLN A 100 11.72 -2.35 14.12
N ALA A 101 12.71 -2.07 13.27
CA ALA A 101 12.76 -2.54 11.89
C ALA A 101 14.23 -2.66 11.49
N ASP A 102 14.57 -3.65 10.65
CA ASP A 102 15.93 -3.80 10.13
C ASP A 102 16.02 -3.18 8.74
N LYS A 103 16.62 -1.99 8.65
CA LYS A 103 16.75 -1.24 7.39
C LYS A 103 15.40 -1.04 6.68
N GLY A 104 14.35 -0.79 7.46
CA GLY A 104 12.98 -0.64 6.97
C GLY A 104 12.25 -1.95 6.68
N LYS A 105 12.84 -3.10 7.02
CA LYS A 105 12.22 -4.42 6.84
C LYS A 105 11.67 -4.98 8.14
N VAL A 106 10.53 -5.65 8.01
CA VAL A 106 9.85 -6.43 9.02
C VAL A 106 9.29 -7.64 8.28
N CYS A 107 9.71 -8.84 8.68
CA CYS A 107 9.48 -10.07 7.94
C CYS A 107 8.70 -11.08 8.78
N TYR A 108 7.95 -11.93 8.11
CA TYR A 108 7.36 -13.09 8.75
C TYR A 108 8.42 -14.04 9.32
N HIS A 109 7.96 -14.97 10.17
CA HIS A 109 8.81 -16.01 10.73
C HIS A 109 9.60 -16.74 9.64
N ASN A 110 10.92 -16.75 9.79
CA ASN A 110 11.83 -17.37 8.84
C ASN A 110 12.99 -18.04 9.58
N PHE A 111 13.53 -19.11 9.00
CA PHE A 111 14.60 -19.93 9.60
C PHE A 111 15.87 -19.13 9.94
N ASN A 112 16.13 -18.06 9.20
CA ASN A 112 17.30 -17.21 9.40
C ASN A 112 17.05 -16.10 10.45
N SER A 113 15.84 -16.01 11.02
CA SER A 113 15.42 -14.94 11.94
C SER A 113 15.69 -13.53 11.42
N ILE A 114 15.67 -13.35 10.10
CA ILE A 114 15.86 -12.05 9.46
C ILE A 114 14.64 -11.20 9.76
N ALA A 115 14.85 -10.10 10.47
CA ALA A 115 13.84 -9.08 10.75
C ALA A 115 12.47 -9.60 11.22
N ASP A 116 12.46 -10.69 11.99
CA ASP A 116 11.24 -11.36 12.46
C ASP A 116 10.31 -10.39 13.20
N TYR A 117 9.09 -10.22 12.69
CA TYR A 117 8.13 -9.21 13.14
C TYR A 117 7.75 -9.40 14.60
N GLY A 118 7.62 -10.64 15.05
CA GLY A 118 7.33 -11.03 16.41
C GLY A 118 8.41 -10.61 17.40
N LYS A 119 9.66 -10.95 17.07
CA LYS A 119 10.83 -10.52 17.85
C LYS A 119 11.01 -9.00 17.87
N MET A 120 10.54 -8.32 16.82
CA MET A 120 10.52 -6.86 16.71
C MET A 120 9.30 -6.20 17.38
N GLY A 121 8.40 -7.01 17.96
CA GLY A 121 7.23 -6.60 18.72
C GLY A 121 6.07 -6.08 17.89
N HIS A 122 6.05 -6.36 16.59
CA HIS A 122 4.91 -6.05 15.74
C HIS A 122 3.76 -7.03 15.96
N GLY A 123 2.56 -6.61 15.57
CA GLY A 123 1.39 -7.47 15.43
C GLY A 123 0.98 -7.57 13.97
N GLU A 124 0.27 -8.64 13.64
CA GLU A 124 -0.36 -8.81 12.34
C GLU A 124 -1.51 -7.79 12.17
N VAL A 125 -1.46 -7.05 11.07
CA VAL A 125 -2.43 -6.01 10.73
C VAL A 125 -2.73 -5.98 9.25
N VAL A 126 -3.81 -5.30 8.89
CA VAL A 126 -4.14 -4.91 7.52
C VAL A 126 -4.02 -3.40 7.42
N GLY A 127 -3.09 -2.92 6.59
CA GLY A 127 -2.92 -1.52 6.26
C GLY A 127 -3.76 -1.13 5.06
N MET A 128 -4.32 0.08 5.06
CA MET A 128 -5.18 0.57 3.99
C MET A 128 -5.16 2.09 3.89
N SER A 129 -5.54 2.60 2.72
CA SER A 129 -5.67 4.02 2.44
C SER A 129 -7.15 4.37 2.31
N ILE A 130 -7.73 5.06 3.29
CA ILE A 130 -9.16 5.38 3.30
C ILE A 130 -9.39 6.89 3.44
N PRO A 131 -10.50 7.44 2.90
CA PRO A 131 -10.85 8.83 3.18
C PRO A 131 -11.00 9.04 4.69
N THR A 132 -10.50 10.16 5.20
CA THR A 132 -10.60 10.50 6.63
C THR A 132 -12.04 10.38 7.14
N SER A 133 -13.01 10.87 6.36
CA SER A 133 -14.46 10.81 6.65
C SER A 133 -15.01 9.39 6.83
N LYS A 134 -14.26 8.35 6.43
CA LYS A 134 -14.67 6.95 6.44
C LYS A 134 -14.02 6.11 7.54
N VAL A 135 -13.11 6.69 8.33
CA VAL A 135 -12.46 5.98 9.46
C VAL A 135 -13.48 5.39 10.42
N GLY A 136 -14.54 6.12 10.77
CA GLY A 136 -15.59 5.61 11.67
C GLY A 136 -16.46 4.50 11.07
N ASP A 137 -16.64 4.48 9.75
CA ASP A 137 -17.34 3.38 9.06
C ASP A 137 -16.47 2.11 9.06
N PHE A 138 -15.18 2.22 8.74
CA PHE A 138 -14.24 1.10 8.81
C PHE A 138 -14.03 0.59 10.25
N ALA A 139 -14.11 1.47 11.26
CA ALA A 139 -14.08 1.05 12.66
C ALA A 139 -15.28 0.17 13.01
N LYS A 140 -16.46 0.40 12.43
CA LYS A 140 -17.62 -0.49 12.66
C LYS A 140 -17.36 -1.89 12.12
N GLU A 141 -16.80 -1.98 10.91
CA GLU A 141 -16.41 -3.27 10.31
C GLU A 141 -15.34 -3.97 11.18
N TYR A 142 -14.32 -3.24 11.61
CA TYR A 142 -13.30 -3.75 12.53
C TYR A 142 -13.90 -4.34 13.81
N PHE A 143 -14.75 -3.59 14.50
CA PHE A 143 -15.38 -4.06 15.74
C PHE A 143 -16.41 -5.18 15.52
N ALA A 144 -16.90 -5.35 14.30
CA ALA A 144 -17.78 -6.47 13.93
C ALA A 144 -17.03 -7.82 13.90
N LEU A 145 -15.71 -7.80 13.66
CA LEU A 145 -14.85 -9.00 13.67
C LEU A 145 -14.77 -9.69 15.03
N PHE A 146 -15.05 -8.96 16.11
CA PHE A 146 -15.00 -9.49 17.46
C PHE A 146 -16.31 -10.17 17.85
N ASN A 147 -16.18 -11.34 18.46
CA ASN A 147 -17.31 -12.07 19.02
C ASN A 147 -17.92 -11.32 20.23
N GLU A 148 -19.00 -11.85 20.81
CA GLU A 148 -19.69 -11.24 21.95
C GLU A 148 -18.81 -11.08 23.20
N ARG A 149 -17.72 -11.85 23.31
CA ARG A 149 -16.74 -11.74 24.39
C ARG A 149 -15.66 -10.70 24.10
N GLY A 150 -15.71 -10.01 22.97
CA GLY A 150 -14.67 -9.07 22.54
C GLY A 150 -13.37 -9.78 22.13
N GLU A 151 -13.45 -11.05 21.72
CA GLU A 151 -12.31 -11.85 21.30
C GLU A 151 -12.25 -11.98 19.77
N ARG A 152 -11.03 -12.11 19.26
CA ARG A 152 -10.72 -12.40 17.85
C ARG A 152 -11.24 -13.78 17.42
N ALA A 153 -11.36 -13.98 16.11
CA ALA A 153 -11.92 -15.20 15.51
C ALA A 153 -11.15 -16.47 15.87
N ASP A 154 -9.81 -16.42 15.85
CA ASP A 154 -8.95 -17.53 16.28
C ASP A 154 -8.32 -17.25 17.67
N PRO A 155 -8.78 -17.93 18.74
CA PRO A 155 -8.16 -17.82 20.06
C PRO A 155 -6.93 -18.72 20.26
N MET A 156 -6.58 -19.58 19.29
CA MET A 156 -5.38 -20.44 19.35
C MET A 156 -4.11 -19.67 19.00
N ASP A 157 -4.23 -18.68 18.12
CA ASP A 157 -3.23 -17.65 17.88
C ASP A 157 -3.02 -16.84 19.17
N ARG A 158 -1.84 -16.96 19.79
CA ARG A 158 -1.52 -16.36 21.09
C ARG A 158 -0.21 -15.61 21.05
N GLY A 159 -0.16 -14.48 21.73
CA GLY A 159 1.03 -13.63 21.81
C GLY A 159 0.76 -12.20 21.37
N GLY A 160 1.76 -11.35 21.57
CA GLY A 160 1.70 -9.95 21.12
C GLY A 160 1.43 -9.85 19.62
N GLU A 161 1.95 -10.79 18.83
CA GLU A 161 1.76 -10.89 17.37
C GLU A 161 0.28 -10.86 16.94
N TYR A 162 -0.63 -11.35 17.77
CA TYR A 162 -2.06 -11.49 17.46
C TYR A 162 -2.95 -10.55 18.27
N ARG A 163 -2.34 -9.58 18.95
CA ARG A 163 -3.07 -8.60 19.75
C ARG A 163 -4.03 -7.79 18.88
N SER A 164 -5.08 -7.29 19.50
CA SER A 164 -6.04 -6.40 18.87
C SER A 164 -5.47 -5.00 18.88
N LEU A 165 -5.28 -4.42 17.70
CA LEU A 165 -4.75 -3.07 17.55
C LEU A 165 -5.37 -2.33 16.36
N LEU A 166 -5.29 -1.00 16.40
CA LEU A 166 -5.51 -0.14 15.24
C LEU A 166 -4.51 1.02 15.26
N GLY A 167 -4.19 1.52 14.08
CA GLY A 167 -3.29 2.64 13.87
C GLY A 167 -3.98 3.78 13.16
N LEU A 168 -3.94 4.96 13.76
CA LEU A 168 -4.45 6.21 13.19
C LEU A 168 -3.36 7.26 13.20
N PRO A 169 -3.28 8.15 12.19
CA PRO A 169 -2.38 9.30 12.26
C PRO A 169 -2.66 10.15 13.51
N GLY A 170 -1.69 10.29 14.41
CA GLY A 170 -1.86 10.98 15.69
C GLY A 170 -2.57 10.16 16.79
N GLY A 171 -2.87 8.88 16.53
CA GLY A 171 -3.47 7.95 17.49
C GLY A 171 -4.85 8.43 17.98
N ARG A 172 -5.03 8.53 19.30
CA ARG A 172 -6.29 9.04 19.89
C ARG A 172 -6.57 10.52 19.62
N SER A 173 -5.58 11.27 19.11
CA SER A 173 -5.76 12.67 18.72
C SER A 173 -6.34 12.81 17.30
N HIS A 174 -6.56 11.70 16.60
CA HIS A 174 -7.11 11.69 15.25
C HIS A 174 -8.53 12.31 15.22
N PRO A 175 -8.89 13.14 14.21
CA PRO A 175 -10.19 13.84 14.17
C PRO A 175 -11.42 12.93 14.27
N MET A 176 -11.32 11.72 13.74
CA MET A 176 -12.41 10.72 13.76
C MET A 176 -12.35 9.76 14.94
N PHE A 177 -11.45 9.98 15.92
CA PHE A 177 -11.26 9.04 17.02
C PHE A 177 -12.54 8.84 17.86
N SER A 178 -13.39 9.86 18.00
CA SER A 178 -14.67 9.73 18.69
C SER A 178 -15.62 8.72 18.02
N GLU A 179 -15.54 8.53 16.70
CA GLU A 179 -16.35 7.53 16.02
C GLU A 179 -15.81 6.11 16.24
N VAL A 180 -14.48 5.98 16.35
CA VAL A 180 -13.82 4.72 16.74
C VAL A 180 -14.21 4.33 18.16
N GLU A 181 -14.18 5.29 19.09
CA GLU A 181 -14.60 5.08 20.49
C GLU A 181 -16.07 4.69 20.59
N ALA A 182 -16.94 5.31 19.78
CA ALA A 182 -18.34 4.93 19.69
C ALA A 182 -18.54 3.51 19.13
N ALA A 183 -17.70 3.07 18.18
CA ALA A 183 -17.74 1.70 17.64
C ALA A 183 -17.25 0.66 18.66
N ALA A 184 -16.17 0.94 19.37
CA ALA A 184 -15.66 0.08 20.45
C ALA A 184 -16.69 -0.08 21.58
N SER A 185 -17.32 1.02 21.98
CA SER A 185 -18.32 1.05 23.06
C SER A 185 -19.54 0.16 22.77
N ARG A 186 -19.94 0.01 21.49
CA ARG A 186 -21.05 -0.88 21.10
C ARG A 186 -20.75 -2.36 21.30
N LYS A 187 -19.48 -2.74 21.49
CA LYS A 187 -19.02 -4.11 21.78
C LYS A 187 -18.50 -4.26 23.21
N ASP A 188 -18.73 -3.25 24.05
CA ASP A 188 -18.08 -3.01 25.35
C ASP A 188 -16.58 -3.33 25.34
N MET A 189 -15.89 -2.82 24.30
CA MET A 189 -14.44 -2.91 24.19
C MET A 189 -13.81 -1.60 24.66
N THR A 190 -12.68 -1.73 25.35
CA THR A 190 -11.88 -0.60 25.81
C THR A 190 -10.79 -0.25 24.79
N LEU A 191 -10.44 1.04 24.72
CA LEU A 191 -9.34 1.52 23.89
C LEU A 191 -8.22 2.02 24.79
N GLU A 192 -7.00 1.54 24.56
CA GLU A 192 -5.79 1.97 25.30
C GLU A 192 -4.72 2.47 24.34
N ASP A 193 -3.88 3.42 24.78
CA ASP A 193 -2.77 3.89 23.96
C ASP A 193 -1.72 2.77 23.79
N GLY A 194 -1.39 2.45 22.54
CA GLY A 194 -0.29 1.55 22.20
C GLY A 194 1.06 2.21 22.45
N LYS A 195 1.98 1.47 23.07
CA LYS A 195 3.32 1.98 23.45
C LYS A 195 4.45 1.36 22.64
N GLY A 196 4.14 0.32 21.87
CA GLY A 196 5.12 -0.43 21.11
C GLY A 196 5.46 -1.74 21.81
N ASN A 197 5.49 -2.84 21.06
CA ASN A 197 5.80 -4.17 21.59
C ASN A 197 4.81 -4.62 22.69
N ASP A 198 3.58 -4.11 22.64
CA ASP A 198 2.56 -4.40 23.63
C ASP A 198 2.18 -5.90 23.58
N GLY A 199 1.78 -6.44 24.74
CA GLY A 199 1.41 -7.85 24.86
C GLY A 199 0.05 -8.19 24.23
N ASP A 200 -0.32 -9.46 24.30
CA ASP A 200 -1.60 -9.97 23.82
C ASP A 200 -2.81 -9.27 24.50
N THR A 201 -3.91 -9.14 23.77
CA THR A 201 -5.21 -8.61 24.24
C THR A 201 -6.27 -9.69 24.47
N LEU A 202 -5.95 -10.97 24.20
CA LEU A 202 -6.87 -12.09 24.41
C LEU A 202 -7.43 -12.10 25.84
N GLY A 203 -8.76 -12.19 25.95
CA GLY A 203 -9.47 -12.17 27.23
C GLY A 203 -9.52 -10.82 27.96
N LYS A 204 -9.04 -9.72 27.35
CA LYS A 204 -9.00 -8.39 27.97
C LYS A 204 -10.09 -7.42 27.50
N ARG A 205 -10.81 -7.75 26.41
CA ARG A 205 -11.80 -6.86 25.77
C ARG A 205 -11.24 -5.47 25.49
N MET A 206 -10.05 -5.42 24.92
CA MET A 206 -9.32 -4.18 24.68
C MET A 206 -8.67 -4.16 23.31
N VAL A 207 -8.47 -2.96 22.78
CA VAL A 207 -7.72 -2.70 21.55
C VAL A 207 -6.71 -1.60 21.81
N TYR A 208 -5.46 -1.81 21.36
CA TYR A 208 -4.46 -0.75 21.38
C TYR A 208 -4.65 0.22 20.22
N VAL A 209 -4.58 1.51 20.51
CA VAL A 209 -4.63 2.60 19.54
C VAL A 209 -3.23 3.17 19.40
N TYR A 210 -2.62 2.93 18.24
CA TYR A 210 -1.29 3.43 17.92
C TYR A 210 -1.35 4.72 17.12
N ASP A 211 -0.40 5.62 17.38
CA ASP A 211 -0.07 6.73 16.50
C ASP A 211 0.71 6.19 15.30
N SER A 212 0.06 6.05 14.15
CA SER A 212 0.66 5.43 12.96
C SER A 212 1.85 6.22 12.40
N ASN A 213 1.99 7.51 12.77
CA ASN A 213 3.18 8.31 12.44
C ASN A 213 4.42 7.88 13.23
N LYS A 214 4.23 7.21 14.38
CA LYS A 214 5.32 6.69 15.23
C LYS A 214 5.49 5.19 15.10
N PHE A 215 4.40 4.47 14.87
CA PHE A 215 4.35 3.03 14.70
C PHE A 215 3.84 2.72 13.30
N PRO A 216 4.71 2.84 12.27
CA PRO A 216 4.30 2.73 10.88
C PRO A 216 3.92 1.28 10.53
N PHE A 217 3.14 1.17 9.46
CA PHE A 217 2.81 -0.09 8.80
C PHE A 217 3.96 -0.57 7.91
N TYR A 218 4.25 -1.87 7.95
CA TYR A 218 5.18 -2.57 7.07
C TYR A 218 4.43 -3.66 6.32
N GLN A 219 4.38 -3.58 4.99
CA GLN A 219 3.71 -4.59 4.16
C GLN A 219 4.35 -5.98 4.38
N ALA A 220 3.53 -7.02 4.51
CA ALA A 220 3.97 -8.41 4.54
C ALA A 220 4.43 -8.88 3.15
N GLU A 221 5.07 -10.05 3.13
CA GLU A 221 5.50 -10.77 1.94
C GLU A 221 4.32 -11.05 0.99
N PHE A 222 4.65 -11.21 -0.30
CA PHE A 222 3.67 -11.43 -1.36
C PHE A 222 2.76 -12.63 -1.08
N TYR A 223 3.32 -13.72 -0.54
CA TYR A 223 2.54 -14.95 -0.26
C TYR A 223 1.49 -14.80 0.85
N HIS A 224 1.53 -13.73 1.66
CA HIS A 224 0.50 -13.42 2.65
C HIS A 224 -0.64 -12.56 2.08
N GLN A 225 -0.49 -12.04 0.86
CA GLN A 225 -1.48 -11.15 0.26
C GLN A 225 -2.61 -11.96 -0.39
N TYR A 226 -3.85 -11.60 -0.07
CA TYR A 226 -5.08 -12.23 -0.57
C TYR A 226 -5.12 -13.75 -0.34
N HIS A 227 -4.61 -14.17 0.81
CA HIS A 227 -4.60 -15.56 1.24
C HIS A 227 -5.95 -15.96 1.87
N ASN A 228 -6.32 -17.23 1.76
CA ASN A 228 -7.51 -17.77 2.45
C ASN A 228 -7.22 -17.90 3.95
N ASP A 229 -8.21 -17.70 4.81
CA ASP A 229 -8.04 -18.13 6.20
C ASP A 229 -8.06 -19.66 6.32
N PHE A 230 -7.74 -20.16 7.52
CA PHE A 230 -7.81 -21.59 7.85
C PHE A 230 -9.11 -22.00 8.54
N LEU A 231 -9.95 -21.02 8.93
CA LEU A 231 -11.15 -21.27 9.73
C LEU A 231 -12.43 -21.37 8.88
N THR A 232 -12.39 -20.86 7.65
CA THR A 232 -13.54 -20.82 6.75
C THR A 232 -13.22 -21.50 5.41
N PRO A 233 -14.25 -21.81 4.59
CA PRO A 233 -14.02 -22.25 3.22
C PRO A 233 -13.19 -21.22 2.44
N ALA A 234 -12.36 -21.71 1.52
CA ALA A 234 -11.55 -20.83 0.67
C ALA A 234 -12.40 -19.74 0.00
N TYR A 235 -11.91 -18.49 0.01
CA TYR A 235 -12.58 -17.32 -0.54
C TYR A 235 -12.68 -17.33 -2.08
N GLY A 236 -11.99 -18.28 -2.71
CA GLY A 236 -12.11 -18.58 -4.13
C GLY A 236 -11.04 -17.91 -4.99
N LYS A 237 -10.86 -18.45 -6.19
CA LYS A 237 -9.78 -18.07 -7.12
C LYS A 237 -9.78 -16.58 -7.44
N ALA A 238 -10.96 -15.99 -7.64
CA ALA A 238 -11.08 -14.56 -7.96
C ALA A 238 -10.49 -13.66 -6.86
N TYR A 239 -10.62 -14.04 -5.59
CA TYR A 239 -9.99 -13.32 -4.48
C TYR A 239 -8.48 -13.55 -4.48
N ASN A 240 -8.02 -14.80 -4.60
CA ASN A 240 -6.58 -15.09 -4.56
C ASN A 240 -5.82 -14.47 -5.75
N ASP A 241 -6.45 -14.34 -6.92
CA ASP A 241 -5.87 -13.70 -8.12
C ASP A 241 -5.65 -12.17 -7.95
N LEU A 242 -6.24 -11.55 -6.92
CA LEU A 242 -6.00 -10.15 -6.59
C LEU A 242 -4.53 -9.89 -6.23
N ALA A 243 -3.82 -10.88 -5.67
CA ALA A 243 -2.40 -10.75 -5.33
C ALA A 243 -1.56 -10.46 -6.57
N ASN A 244 -1.75 -11.22 -7.65
CA ASN A 244 -1.05 -11.00 -8.91
C ASN A 244 -1.43 -9.64 -9.51
N SER A 245 -2.73 -9.33 -9.54
CA SER A 245 -3.22 -8.07 -10.10
C SER A 245 -2.65 -6.85 -9.37
N ALA A 246 -2.64 -6.87 -8.04
CA ALA A 246 -2.10 -5.81 -7.19
C ALA A 246 -0.56 -5.74 -7.22
N PHE A 247 0.11 -6.84 -7.56
CA PHE A 247 1.55 -6.83 -7.79
C PHE A 247 1.90 -6.25 -9.17
N ASP A 248 1.18 -6.67 -10.21
CA ASP A 248 1.37 -6.20 -11.59
C ASP A 248 1.14 -4.69 -11.72
N ASP A 249 0.19 -4.13 -10.97
CA ASP A 249 -0.07 -2.68 -10.94
C ASP A 249 0.73 -1.89 -9.88
N GLY A 250 1.59 -2.58 -9.11
CA GLY A 250 2.54 -1.97 -8.19
C GLY A 250 1.99 -1.58 -6.82
N ARG A 251 0.75 -1.97 -6.48
CA ARG A 251 0.20 -1.82 -5.12
C ARG A 251 0.92 -2.72 -4.10
N ILE A 252 1.26 -3.95 -4.48
CA ILE A 252 2.13 -4.85 -3.69
C ILE A 252 3.57 -4.69 -4.16
N LYS A 253 4.50 -4.56 -3.20
CA LYS A 253 5.93 -4.48 -3.46
C LYS A 253 6.69 -5.67 -2.90
N ILE A 254 7.83 -5.99 -3.50
CA ILE A 254 8.80 -6.89 -2.89
C ILE A 254 9.39 -6.23 -1.64
N THR A 255 9.30 -6.91 -0.51
CA THR A 255 9.66 -6.36 0.82
C THR A 255 11.15 -6.51 1.15
N GLY A 256 11.87 -7.35 0.41
CA GLY A 256 13.25 -7.74 0.71
C GLY A 256 13.37 -8.75 1.87
N CYS A 257 12.24 -9.30 2.31
CA CYS A 257 12.14 -10.47 3.16
C CYS A 257 12.26 -11.76 2.33
N PRO A 258 12.53 -12.92 2.96
CA PRO A 258 12.44 -14.21 2.28
C PRO A 258 11.02 -14.43 1.73
N ASP A 259 10.87 -14.38 0.41
CA ASP A 259 9.59 -14.42 -0.28
C ASP A 259 9.58 -15.53 -1.35
N LYS A 260 8.39 -15.98 -1.73
CA LYS A 260 8.17 -17.00 -2.77
C LYS A 260 7.73 -16.39 -4.09
N VAL A 261 8.19 -15.18 -4.41
CA VAL A 261 7.93 -14.59 -5.72
C VAL A 261 8.88 -15.22 -6.73
N ASN A 262 8.32 -15.94 -7.70
CA ASN A 262 9.09 -16.54 -8.77
C ASN A 262 9.56 -15.40 -9.71
N THR A 263 10.75 -14.87 -9.46
CA THR A 263 11.36 -13.70 -10.13
C THR A 263 11.52 -13.81 -11.65
N THR A 264 11.17 -14.95 -12.24
CA THR A 264 11.27 -15.19 -13.68
C THR A 264 10.20 -14.41 -14.48
N SER A 265 9.03 -14.09 -13.90
CA SER A 265 8.04 -13.25 -14.59
C SER A 265 8.41 -11.76 -14.58
N THR A 266 9.02 -11.28 -13.50
CA THR A 266 9.32 -9.85 -13.29
C THR A 266 10.48 -9.31 -14.12
N MET A 267 11.45 -10.15 -14.49
CA MET A 267 12.49 -9.74 -15.44
C MET A 267 11.93 -9.52 -16.85
N ASN A 268 10.87 -10.24 -17.23
CA ASN A 268 10.25 -10.08 -18.54
C ASN A 268 9.48 -8.76 -18.67
N ASP A 269 8.79 -8.29 -17.62
CA ASP A 269 8.07 -7.00 -17.70
C ASP A 269 8.98 -5.78 -17.63
N THR A 270 10.13 -5.89 -16.96
CA THR A 270 11.16 -4.84 -17.01
C THR A 270 11.80 -4.75 -18.39
N LEU A 271 11.98 -5.89 -19.09
CA LEU A 271 12.42 -5.91 -20.49
C LEU A 271 11.33 -5.40 -21.44
N ARG A 272 10.07 -5.80 -21.25
CA ARG A 272 8.94 -5.47 -22.13
C ARG A 272 8.49 -4.00 -22.04
N SER A 273 8.59 -3.38 -20.87
CA SER A 273 8.32 -1.94 -20.71
C SER A 273 9.40 -1.02 -21.31
N SER A 274 10.57 -1.57 -21.68
CA SER A 274 11.64 -0.85 -22.37
C SER A 274 11.60 -0.95 -23.91
N GLU A 275 10.69 -1.76 -24.47
CA GLU A 275 10.66 -2.05 -25.90
C GLU A 275 10.21 -0.90 -26.83
N PRO A 276 9.29 0.05 -26.48
CA PRO A 276 8.91 1.06 -27.47
C PRO A 276 10.01 2.12 -27.68
N THR A 277 10.97 2.25 -26.76
CA THR A 277 12.06 3.24 -26.87
C THR A 277 13.33 2.67 -27.49
N ILE A 278 13.59 1.36 -27.33
CA ILE A 278 14.80 0.73 -27.91
C ILE A 278 14.59 0.39 -29.40
N LEU A 279 13.38 -0.01 -29.82
CA LEU A 279 13.14 -0.37 -31.22
C LEU A 279 13.28 0.84 -32.19
N THR A 280 13.01 2.05 -31.71
CA THR A 280 13.20 3.28 -32.51
C THR A 280 14.67 3.69 -32.61
N ALA A 281 15.49 3.45 -31.57
CA ALA A 281 16.93 3.75 -31.60
C ALA A 281 17.73 2.73 -32.43
N VAL A 282 17.39 1.43 -32.32
CA VAL A 282 18.09 0.35 -33.05
C VAL A 282 17.73 0.37 -34.55
N GLY A 283 16.48 0.71 -34.90
CA GLY A 283 16.04 0.79 -36.30
C GLY A 283 16.73 1.89 -37.11
N VAL A 284 17.05 3.04 -36.50
CA VAL A 284 17.78 4.12 -37.18
C VAL A 284 19.27 3.78 -37.29
N GLY A 285 19.87 3.20 -36.25
CA GLY A 285 21.30 2.83 -36.25
C GLY A 285 21.64 1.74 -37.27
N THR A 286 20.79 0.72 -37.41
CA THR A 286 20.99 -0.37 -38.39
C THR A 286 20.82 0.10 -39.83
N MET A 287 19.87 1.00 -40.11
CA MET A 287 19.73 1.62 -41.43
C MET A 287 20.98 2.42 -41.84
N VAL A 288 21.55 3.22 -40.92
CA VAL A 288 22.75 4.01 -41.19
C VAL A 288 23.97 3.11 -41.44
N MET A 289 24.13 2.03 -40.67
CA MET A 289 25.19 1.03 -40.88
C MET A 289 25.05 0.33 -42.24
N LEU A 290 23.85 -0.08 -42.64
CA LEU A 290 23.62 -0.75 -43.93
C LEU A 290 23.89 0.18 -45.12
N VAL A 291 23.49 1.45 -45.03
CA VAL A 291 23.79 2.45 -46.07
C VAL A 291 25.29 2.74 -46.16
N ALA A 292 25.98 2.86 -45.01
CA ALA A 292 27.42 3.05 -44.97
C ALA A 292 28.18 1.84 -45.54
N LEU A 293 27.75 0.62 -45.18
CA LEU A 293 28.34 -0.62 -45.70
C LEU A 293 28.14 -0.75 -47.21
N ALA A 294 26.92 -0.48 -47.71
CA ALA A 294 26.63 -0.46 -49.14
C ALA A 294 27.47 0.59 -49.88
N TYR A 295 27.66 1.77 -49.30
CA TYR A 295 28.50 2.83 -49.88
C TYR A 295 29.99 2.43 -49.93
N VAL A 296 30.51 1.79 -48.88
CA VAL A 296 31.90 1.30 -48.84
C VAL A 296 32.11 0.19 -49.87
N LEU A 297 31.17 -0.77 -49.96
CA LEU A 297 31.21 -1.85 -50.95
C LEU A 297 31.13 -1.31 -52.39
N TYR A 298 30.30 -0.28 -52.63
CA TYR A 298 30.22 0.39 -53.94
C TYR A 298 31.52 1.11 -54.32
N LYS A 299 32.17 1.79 -53.36
CA LYS A 299 33.41 2.54 -53.61
C LYS A 299 34.66 1.68 -53.67
N ARG A 300 34.65 0.46 -53.12
CA ARG A 300 35.82 -0.43 -53.06
C ARG A 300 35.44 -1.88 -53.40
N PRO A 301 35.24 -2.21 -54.70
CA PRO A 301 34.82 -3.55 -55.13
C PRO A 301 35.85 -4.67 -54.87
N SER A 302 37.09 -4.32 -54.50
CA SER A 302 38.16 -5.29 -54.21
C SER A 302 37.99 -6.07 -52.90
N TYR A 303 37.02 -5.74 -52.03
CA TYR A 303 36.75 -6.46 -50.78
C TYR A 303 35.80 -7.67 -50.93
N LEU A 304 35.23 -7.90 -52.12
CA LEU A 304 34.31 -9.01 -52.37
C LEU A 304 35.00 -10.31 -52.81
N TYR A 305 36.33 -10.36 -52.81
CA TYR A 305 37.09 -11.58 -53.06
C TYR A 305 37.78 -12.03 -51.78
N MET A 306 37.11 -12.93 -51.05
CA MET A 306 37.74 -13.76 -50.03
C MET A 306 37.62 -15.21 -50.47
N PRO A 307 38.72 -15.97 -50.61
CA PRO A 307 38.66 -17.38 -50.93
C PRO A 307 38.08 -18.13 -49.71
N LEU A 308 36.93 -18.76 -49.91
CA LEU A 308 36.38 -19.71 -48.95
C LEU A 308 37.33 -20.91 -48.87
N TYR A 309 37.91 -21.11 -47.70
CA TYR A 309 38.57 -22.36 -47.34
C TYR A 309 37.48 -23.33 -46.86
N ASP A 310 37.28 -24.40 -47.64
CA ASP A 310 36.68 -25.65 -47.19
C ASP A 310 37.71 -26.38 -46.34
N ASP A 311 37.38 -26.63 -45.07
CA ASP A 311 37.78 -27.78 -44.27
C ASP A 311 37.41 -27.47 -42.81
N PHE A 312 36.51 -28.24 -42.20
CA PHE A 312 36.89 -29.06 -41.05
C PHE A 312 35.77 -30.04 -40.70
N ASP A 313 36.26 -31.27 -40.61
CA ASP A 313 35.60 -32.56 -40.55
C ASP A 313 35.08 -32.90 -39.14
N ASP A 314 34.13 -33.83 -39.11
CA ASP A 314 33.56 -34.49 -37.95
C ASP A 314 34.63 -35.07 -37.00
N LYS A 315 34.38 -35.01 -35.67
CA LYS A 315 34.28 -36.20 -34.78
C LYS A 315 34.36 -35.88 -33.28
N ASN A 316 33.57 -36.68 -32.54
CA ASN A 316 33.77 -37.16 -31.18
C ASN A 316 33.57 -36.20 -29.99
N SER A 317 32.55 -36.49 -29.19
CA SER A 317 32.79 -36.92 -27.80
C SER A 317 31.50 -37.45 -27.16
N ASP A 318 31.38 -38.78 -27.12
CA ASP A 318 30.59 -39.49 -26.13
C ASP A 318 31.23 -39.29 -24.75
N VAL A 319 30.46 -38.85 -23.76
CA VAL A 319 30.83 -38.96 -22.34
C VAL A 319 29.61 -39.38 -21.51
N VAL A 320 29.91 -40.42 -20.72
CA VAL A 320 29.13 -41.24 -19.80
C VAL A 320 28.81 -40.51 -18.48
N THR A 321 27.62 -40.75 -17.91
CA THR A 321 27.32 -40.65 -16.46
C THR A 321 26.19 -41.66 -16.16
N GLU A 322 26.46 -42.88 -15.71
CA GLU A 322 26.64 -43.36 -14.31
C GLU A 322 25.45 -43.07 -13.37
N ASP A 323 24.73 -44.15 -13.08
CA ASP A 323 23.62 -44.31 -12.14
C ASP A 323 24.11 -44.33 -10.68
N TYR A 324 23.39 -43.64 -9.79
CA TYR A 324 23.49 -43.83 -8.33
C TYR A 324 22.11 -44.16 -7.77
N GLU A 325 21.85 -45.44 -7.56
CA GLU A 325 20.91 -45.95 -6.55
C GLU A 325 21.63 -46.01 -5.21
N THR A 326 21.05 -45.49 -4.13
CA THR A 326 21.32 -46.01 -2.79
C THR A 326 20.11 -45.83 -1.88
N GLU A 327 19.64 -46.98 -1.41
CA GLU A 327 18.58 -47.23 -0.43
C GLU A 327 18.86 -46.55 0.93
N MET A 328 17.81 -46.07 1.61
CA MET A 328 17.85 -45.84 3.05
C MET A 328 16.63 -46.45 3.74
N VAL A 329 16.88 -47.66 4.24
CA VAL A 329 16.58 -48.19 5.59
C VAL A 329 15.40 -47.54 6.34
N GLU A 330 14.32 -48.32 6.38
CA GLU A 330 13.20 -48.27 7.30
C GLU A 330 13.60 -49.04 8.59
N ASP A 331 13.51 -48.41 9.76
CA ASP A 331 13.28 -49.09 11.05
C ASP A 331 13.28 -48.07 12.21
N ARG A 332 12.11 -47.87 12.83
CA ARG A 332 11.88 -48.01 14.28
C ARG A 332 10.47 -47.60 14.67
N GLU A 333 9.64 -48.62 14.85
CA GLU A 333 8.63 -48.63 15.90
C GLU A 333 9.32 -48.56 17.27
N LEU A 334 8.75 -47.81 18.22
CA LEU A 334 8.67 -48.19 19.62
C LEU A 334 7.57 -47.36 20.32
N SER A 335 6.74 -48.11 21.02
CA SER A 335 5.64 -47.80 21.95
C SER A 335 5.69 -46.49 22.73
#